data_AF-A0A7S3JJ99-F1
#
_entry.id   AF-A0A7S3JJ99-F1
#
_cell.length_a   1.000
_cell.length_b   1.000
_cell.length_c   1.000
_cell.angle_alpha   90.00
_cell.angle_beta   90.00
_cell.angle_gamma   90.00
#
_symmetry.space_group_name_H-M   'P 1'
#
loop_
_entity.id
_entity.type
_entity.pdbx_description
1 polymer ?
#
loop_
_entity_poly.entity_id
_entity_poly.type
_entity_poly.pdbx_seq_one_letter_code
_entity_poly.pdbx_strand_id
1 'polypeptide(L)'
;GVLPFMDLFAYLVRKILVEKAPRYAIFPEEQFNDIHPDAKWKVYAYFPTRERSVGLEFLELTHSLYKKLSTPDTFEFIPIFTRDGGSRLTEAKIEEILIEIHKETAIKRLFVCGPPPQNNMFQKCMRGIAKK
;
A
#
# COMPACT_ATOMS: atom_id res chain seq x y z
N GLY A 1 -10.30 -2.28 5.20
CA GLY A 1 -10.75 -1.57 3.99
C GLY A 1 -9.71 -0.54 3.63
N VAL A 2 -9.54 -0.22 2.34
CA VAL A 2 -8.47 0.68 1.88
C VAL A 2 -8.86 2.16 1.89
N LEU A 3 -10.14 2.47 2.17
CA LEU A 3 -10.70 3.81 2.08
C LEU A 3 -9.86 4.91 2.77
N PRO A 4 -9.28 4.70 3.97
CA PRO A 4 -8.45 5.71 4.63
C PRO A 4 -7.12 6.00 3.92
N PHE A 5 -6.78 5.23 2.90
CA PHE A 5 -5.57 5.39 2.09
C PHE A 5 -5.89 5.85 0.66
N MET A 6 -7.15 6.16 0.34
CA MET A 6 -7.52 6.62 -1.00
C MET A 6 -6.79 7.90 -1.42
N ASP A 7 -6.52 8.79 -0.46
CA ASP A 7 -5.74 10.00 -0.70
C ASP A 7 -4.30 9.67 -1.14
N LEU A 8 -3.70 8.60 -0.59
CA LEU A 8 -2.38 8.13 -1.03
C LEU A 8 -2.43 7.65 -2.48
N PHE A 9 -3.41 6.83 -2.87
CA PHE A 9 -3.49 6.35 -4.25
C PHE A 9 -3.82 7.47 -5.23
N ALA A 10 -4.69 8.42 -4.85
CA ALA A 10 -4.96 9.61 -5.64
C ALA A 10 -3.69 10.45 -5.85
N TYR A 11 -2.92 10.67 -4.78
CA TYR A 11 -1.61 11.31 -4.85
C TYR A 11 -0.67 10.55 -5.80
N LEU A 12 -0.55 9.23 -5.65
CA LEU A 12 0.33 8.40 -6.46
C LEU A 12 -0.02 8.49 -7.95
N VAL A 13 -1.30 8.37 -8.32
CA VAL A 13 -1.77 8.52 -9.70
C VAL A 13 -1.44 9.91 -10.24
N ARG A 14 -1.72 10.95 -9.44
CA ARG A 14 -1.48 12.33 -9.82
C ARG A 14 0.01 12.60 -10.09
N LYS A 15 0.90 12.12 -9.23
CA LYS A 15 2.35 12.25 -9.41
C LYS A 15 2.79 11.71 -10.78
N ILE A 16 2.32 10.51 -11.14
CA ILE A 16 2.61 9.93 -12.46
C ILE A 16 2.07 10.80 -13.59
N LEU A 17 0.83 11.27 -13.48
CA LEU A 17 0.22 12.08 -14.54
C LEU A 17 0.96 13.39 -14.75
N VAL A 18 1.37 14.07 -13.67
CA VAL A 18 2.15 15.31 -13.75
C VAL A 18 3.53 15.05 -14.40
N GLU A 19 4.26 14.03 -13.94
CA GLU A 19 5.62 13.76 -14.40
C GLU A 19 5.69 13.17 -15.83
N LYS A 20 4.73 12.31 -16.19
CA LYS A 20 4.83 11.45 -17.39
C LYS A 20 3.77 11.73 -18.44
N ALA A 21 2.67 12.36 -18.06
CA ALA A 21 1.57 12.65 -18.96
C ALA A 21 0.95 14.04 -18.69
N PRO A 22 1.76 15.12 -18.67
CA PRO A 22 1.36 16.43 -18.15
C PRO A 22 0.13 17.03 -18.85
N ARG A 23 -0.11 16.66 -20.12
CA ARG A 23 -1.31 17.05 -20.87
C ARG A 23 -2.63 16.59 -20.24
N TYR A 24 -2.60 15.60 -19.35
CA TYR A 24 -3.77 15.10 -18.62
C TYR A 24 -3.73 15.47 -17.13
N ALA A 25 -2.71 16.20 -16.68
CA ALA A 25 -2.60 16.63 -15.30
C ALA A 25 -3.53 17.85 -15.07
N ILE A 26 -4.61 17.64 -14.31
CA ILE A 26 -5.63 18.66 -14.05
C ILE A 26 -5.32 19.46 -12.78
N PHE A 27 -4.26 19.12 -12.03
CA PHE A 27 -4.05 19.60 -10.66
C PHE A 27 -2.62 20.13 -10.41
N PRO A 28 -2.43 21.33 -9.84
CA PRO A 28 -1.12 21.96 -9.59
C PRO A 28 -0.32 21.36 -8.42
N GLU A 29 0.94 20.98 -8.66
CA GLU A 29 1.83 20.10 -7.85
C GLU A 29 1.93 20.39 -6.33
N GLU A 30 1.58 21.60 -5.90
CA GLU A 30 1.90 22.20 -4.59
C GLU A 30 1.39 21.48 -3.33
N GLN A 31 0.37 20.61 -3.43
CA GLN A 31 -0.27 20.00 -2.25
C GLN A 31 0.51 18.85 -1.59
N PHE A 32 1.62 18.37 -2.18
CA PHE A 32 2.29 17.15 -1.70
C PHE A 32 3.82 17.21 -1.70
N ASN A 33 4.41 18.41 -1.64
CA ASN A 33 5.86 18.63 -1.62
C ASN A 33 6.59 17.95 -0.44
N ASP A 34 5.86 17.45 0.56
CA ASP A 34 6.42 16.82 1.76
C ASP A 34 6.83 15.34 1.56
N ILE A 35 6.46 14.72 0.43
CA ILE A 35 6.79 13.33 0.15
C ILE A 35 8.08 13.26 -0.67
N HIS A 36 9.10 12.60 -0.11
CA HIS A 36 10.39 12.42 -0.78
C HIS A 36 10.24 11.78 -2.17
N PRO A 37 10.96 12.25 -3.21
CA PRO A 37 10.82 11.75 -4.58
C PRO A 37 11.05 10.24 -4.70
N ASP A 38 11.99 9.69 -3.93
CA ASP A 38 12.32 8.26 -3.88
C ASP A 38 11.48 7.43 -2.88
N ALA A 39 10.36 7.97 -2.39
CA ALA A 39 9.49 7.22 -1.49
C ALA A 39 8.93 5.98 -2.20
N LYS A 40 9.21 4.81 -1.64
CA LYS A 40 8.63 3.53 -2.07
C LYS A 40 7.43 3.17 -1.21
N TRP A 41 6.41 2.61 -1.84
CA TRP A 41 5.15 2.27 -1.19
C TRP A 41 4.81 0.82 -1.45
N LYS A 42 4.70 0.01 -0.39
CA LYS A 42 4.25 -1.39 -0.46
C LYS A 42 2.96 -1.54 0.32
N VAL A 43 1.90 -1.99 -0.35
CA VAL A 43 0.56 -2.08 0.24
C VAL A 43 0.07 -3.53 0.21
N TYR A 44 -0.11 -4.10 1.39
CA TYR A 44 -0.78 -5.39 1.59
C TYR A 44 -2.26 -5.13 1.90
N ALA A 45 -3.17 -5.58 1.04
CA ALA A 45 -4.61 -5.34 1.20
C ALA A 45 -5.38 -6.65 1.25
N TYR A 46 -6.03 -6.92 2.38
CA TYR A 46 -6.83 -8.13 2.58
C TYR A 46 -8.32 -7.84 2.33
N PHE A 47 -8.90 -8.58 1.40
CA PHE A 47 -10.32 -8.52 1.04
C PHE A 47 -11.00 -9.89 1.21
N PRO A 48 -12.33 -9.93 1.39
CA PRO A 48 -13.07 -11.20 1.39
C PRO A 48 -13.02 -11.86 0.00
N THR A 49 -13.55 -11.17 -1.02
CA THR A 49 -13.55 -11.57 -2.43
C THR A 49 -13.35 -10.34 -3.30
N ARG A 50 -13.10 -10.53 -4.60
CA ARG A 50 -12.97 -9.42 -5.56
C ARG A 50 -14.22 -8.54 -5.62
N GLU A 51 -15.41 -9.15 -5.72
CA GLU A 51 -16.70 -8.46 -5.88
C GLU A 51 -17.08 -7.65 -4.64
N ARG A 52 -16.56 -8.06 -3.47
CA ARG A 52 -16.80 -7.38 -2.19
C ARG A 52 -15.73 -6.34 -1.87
N SER A 53 -14.78 -6.12 -2.77
CA SER A 53 -13.69 -5.17 -2.58
C SER A 53 -14.10 -3.78 -3.04
N VAL A 54 -14.08 -2.82 -2.12
CA VAL A 54 -14.31 -1.41 -2.46
C VAL A 54 -13.00 -0.76 -2.88
N GLY A 55 -13.00 -0.09 -4.04
CA GLY A 55 -11.86 0.67 -4.55
C GLY A 55 -10.77 -0.15 -5.24
N LEU A 56 -10.95 -1.46 -5.40
CA LEU A 56 -9.93 -2.37 -5.96
C LEU A 56 -9.48 -1.96 -7.37
N GLU A 57 -10.42 -1.63 -8.26
CA GLU A 57 -10.10 -1.24 -9.64
C GLU A 57 -9.18 -0.01 -9.68
N PHE A 58 -9.39 0.94 -8.77
CA PHE A 58 -8.55 2.13 -8.66
C PHE A 58 -7.13 1.79 -8.19
N LEU A 59 -6.99 0.86 -7.24
CA LEU A 59 -5.69 0.38 -6.76
C LEU A 59 -4.92 -0.36 -7.86
N GLU A 60 -5.62 -1.23 -8.60
CA GLU A 60 -5.04 -1.98 -9.72
C GLU A 60 -4.66 -1.07 -10.88
N LEU A 61 -5.46 -0.04 -11.16
CA LEU A 61 -5.13 1.01 -12.11
C LEU A 61 -3.87 1.76 -11.68
N THR A 62 -3.81 2.19 -10.40
CA THR A 62 -2.64 2.86 -9.84
C THR A 62 -1.38 2.00 -9.98
N HIS A 63 -1.47 0.72 -9.62
CA HIS A 63 -0.35 -0.22 -9.74
C HIS A 63 0.09 -0.40 -11.19
N SER A 64 -0.87 -0.53 -12.11
CA SER A 64 -0.60 -0.67 -13.55
C SER A 64 0.05 0.59 -14.13
N LEU A 65 -0.35 1.78 -13.70
CA LEU A 65 0.28 3.05 -14.11
C LEU A 65 1.72 3.13 -13.63
N TYR A 66 2.00 2.79 -12.36
CA TYR A 66 3.37 2.77 -11.83
C TYR A 66 4.26 1.79 -12.59
N LYS A 67 3.78 0.58 -12.86
CA LYS A 67 4.53 -0.42 -13.64
C LYS A 67 4.84 0.04 -15.08
N LYS A 68 3.94 0.81 -15.69
CA LYS A 68 4.08 1.22 -17.10
C LYS A 68 4.84 2.53 -17.30
N LEU A 69 4.70 3.48 -16.39
CA LEU A 69 5.09 4.88 -16.62
C LEU A 69 6.12 5.40 -15.62
N SER A 70 6.30 4.73 -14.47
CA SER A 70 7.19 5.20 -13.41
C SER A 70 8.43 4.34 -13.29
N THR A 71 9.33 4.71 -12.37
CA THR A 71 10.46 3.87 -12.00
C THR A 71 9.93 2.56 -11.42
N PRO A 72 10.38 1.40 -11.93
CA PRO A 72 10.08 0.11 -11.31
C PRO A 72 10.33 0.16 -9.80
N ASP A 73 9.49 -0.53 -9.03
CA ASP A 73 9.62 -0.68 -7.57
C ASP A 73 9.27 0.55 -6.71
N THR A 74 8.70 1.61 -7.28
CA THR A 74 8.23 2.77 -6.48
C THR A 74 6.89 2.51 -5.78
N PHE A 75 6.03 1.68 -6.38
CA PHE A 75 4.76 1.29 -5.80
C PHE A 75 4.46 -0.18 -6.10
N GLU A 76 4.17 -0.93 -5.04
CA GLU A 76 3.77 -2.33 -5.09
C GLU A 76 2.44 -2.51 -4.37
N PHE A 77 1.49 -3.12 -5.06
CA PHE A 77 0.17 -3.45 -4.52
C PHE A 77 -0.03 -4.96 -4.51
N ILE A 78 -0.28 -5.50 -3.32
CA ILE A 78 -0.43 -6.94 -3.05
C ILE A 78 -1.85 -7.17 -2.49
N PRO A 79 -2.84 -7.45 -3.36
CA PRO A 79 -4.17 -7.82 -2.91
C PRO A 79 -4.21 -9.30 -2.49
N ILE A 80 -4.87 -9.59 -1.37
CA ILE A 80 -5.13 -10.95 -0.89
C ILE A 80 -6.63 -11.16 -0.72
N PHE A 81 -7.20 -12.12 -1.43
CA PHE A 81 -8.61 -12.48 -1.36
C PHE A 81 -8.83 -13.71 -0.47
N THR A 82 -9.20 -13.47 0.78
CA THR A 82 -9.26 -14.48 1.85
C THR A 82 -10.31 -15.58 1.68
N ARG A 83 -11.28 -15.42 0.77
CA ARG A 83 -12.27 -16.44 0.43
C ARG A 83 -12.08 -17.05 -0.96
N ASP A 84 -11.18 -16.49 -1.76
CA ASP A 84 -10.89 -16.92 -3.13
C ASP A 84 -9.50 -17.58 -3.19
N GLY A 85 -9.22 -18.49 -2.26
CA GLY A 85 -7.95 -19.23 -2.18
C GLY A 85 -6.79 -18.50 -1.49
N GLY A 86 -6.96 -17.23 -1.11
CA GLY A 86 -5.96 -16.47 -0.36
C GLY A 86 -5.91 -16.83 1.14
N SER A 87 -4.75 -16.60 1.77
CA SER A 87 -4.56 -16.84 3.20
C SER A 87 -5.19 -15.75 4.06
N ARG A 88 -5.75 -16.12 5.22
CA ARG A 88 -6.15 -15.15 6.25
C ARG A 88 -4.93 -14.43 6.83
N LEU A 89 -5.13 -13.20 7.29
CA LEU A 89 -4.13 -12.48 8.06
C LEU A 89 -4.04 -13.09 9.47
N THR A 90 -2.90 -13.70 9.78
CA THR A 90 -2.58 -14.31 11.08
C THR A 90 -1.35 -13.63 11.70
N GLU A 91 -1.07 -13.87 12.99
CA GLU A 91 0.16 -13.38 13.64
C GLU A 91 1.41 -13.81 12.88
N ALA A 92 1.52 -15.10 12.52
CA ALA A 92 2.65 -15.62 11.74
C ALA A 92 2.80 -14.91 10.38
N LYS A 93 1.69 -14.62 9.70
CA LYS A 93 1.73 -13.92 8.41
C LYS A 93 2.13 -12.45 8.54
N ILE A 94 1.69 -11.79 9.61
CA ILE A 94 2.12 -10.42 9.94
C ILE A 94 3.62 -10.41 10.23
N GLU A 95 4.12 -11.36 11.01
CA GLU A 95 5.56 -11.46 11.29
C GLU A 95 6.38 -11.71 10.03
N GLU A 96 5.93 -12.61 9.16
CA GLU A 96 6.55 -12.86 7.85
C GLU A 96 6.67 -11.57 7.03
N ILE A 97 5.57 -10.82 6.90
CA ILE A 97 5.52 -9.53 6.19
C ILE A 97 6.47 -8.52 6.83
N LEU A 98 6.43 -8.36 8.15
CA LEU A 98 7.28 -7.39 8.85
C LEU A 98 8.78 -7.73 8.73
N ILE A 99 9.14 -9.01 8.75
CA ILE A 99 10.51 -9.47 8.52
C ILE A 99 10.94 -9.23 7.08
N GLU A 100 10.06 -9.50 6.10
CA GLU A 100 10.31 -9.22 4.69
C GLU A 100 10.62 -7.74 4.47
N ILE A 101 9.74 -6.86 4.96
CA ILE A 101 9.90 -5.41 4.79
C ILE A 101 11.13 -4.92 5.59
N HIS A 102 11.44 -5.49 6.76
CA HIS A 102 12.61 -5.06 7.54
C HIS A 102 13.95 -5.33 6.83
N LYS A 103 14.00 -6.36 5.96
CA LYS A 103 15.17 -6.64 5.12
C LYS A 103 15.35 -5.59 4.02
N GLU A 104 14.28 -4.91 3.62
CA GLU A 104 14.34 -3.79 2.70
C GLU A 104 14.84 -2.55 3.47
N THR A 105 16.07 -2.13 3.21
CA THR A 105 16.74 -1.05 3.96
C THR A 105 15.94 0.25 3.92
N ALA A 106 15.44 0.66 5.09
CA ALA A 106 14.78 1.92 5.45
C ALA A 106 13.23 1.98 5.38
N ILE A 107 12.57 1.23 6.26
CA ILE A 107 11.17 1.53 6.64
C ILE A 107 11.11 2.86 7.40
N LYS A 108 10.55 3.91 6.77
CA LYS A 108 10.32 5.19 7.45
C LYS A 108 9.03 5.21 8.27
N ARG A 109 7.95 4.62 7.75
CA ARG A 109 6.62 4.63 8.37
C ARG A 109 5.85 3.35 8.03
N LEU A 110 5.06 2.88 8.99
CA LEU A 110 4.11 1.78 8.83
C LEU A 110 2.72 2.29 9.15
N PHE A 111 1.77 2.04 8.25
CA PHE A 111 0.37 2.41 8.43
C PHE A 111 -0.48 1.15 8.45
N VAL A 112 -1.43 1.09 9.38
CA VAL A 112 -2.31 -0.07 9.56
C VAL A 112 -3.73 0.41 9.69
N CYS A 113 -4.62 -0.15 8.87
CA CYS A 113 -6.04 0.09 8.98
C CYS A 113 -6.80 -1.24 8.89
N GLY A 114 -7.64 -1.48 9.87
CA GLY A 114 -8.45 -2.68 9.97
C GLY A 114 -9.38 -2.62 11.18
N PRO A 115 -10.23 -3.64 11.35
CA PRO A 115 -11.02 -3.81 12.56
C PRO A 115 -10.11 -3.93 13.80
N PRO A 116 -10.55 -3.51 14.99
CA PRO A 116 -9.72 -3.48 16.20
C PRO A 116 -8.94 -4.77 16.50
N PRO A 117 -9.51 -5.98 16.32
CA PRO A 117 -8.76 -7.22 16.54
C PRO A 117 -7.51 -7.36 15.65
N GLN A 118 -7.57 -6.90 14.39
CA GLN A 118 -6.42 -6.96 13.48
C GLN A 118 -5.34 -5.94 13.85
N ASN A 119 -5.75 -4.74 14.28
CA ASN A 119 -4.81 -3.72 14.73
C ASN A 119 -4.07 -4.18 16.00
N ASN A 120 -4.80 -4.77 16.96
CA ASN A 120 -4.21 -5.31 18.19
C ASN A 120 -3.21 -6.44 17.89
N MET A 121 -3.57 -7.34 16.96
CA MET A 121 -2.70 -8.41 16.50
C MET A 121 -1.43 -7.85 15.86
N PHE A 122 -1.55 -6.84 14.99
CA PHE A 122 -0.38 -6.19 14.38
C PHE A 122 0.53 -5.52 15.41
N GLN A 123 -0.04 -4.77 16.36
CA GLN A 123 0.73 -4.12 17.43
C GLN A 123 1.49 -5.15 18.29
N LYS A 124 0.89 -6.30 18.56
CA LYS A 124 1.54 -7.41 19.28
C LYS A 124 2.76 -7.92 18.49
N CYS A 125 2.60 -8.22 17.20
CA CYS A 125 3.69 -8.69 16.34
C CYS A 125 4.83 -7.66 16.24
N MET A 126 4.50 -6.37 16.06
CA MET A 126 5.48 -5.28 16.01
C MET A 126 6.35 -5.22 17.28
N ARG A 127 5.72 -5.32 18.47
CA ARG A 127 6.45 -5.34 19.74
C ARG A 127 7.32 -6.59 19.90
N GLY A 128 6.90 -7.72 19.32
CA GLY A 128 7.68 -8.96 19.31
C GLY A 128 8.95 -8.85 18.48
N ILE A 129 8.85 -8.22 17.30
CA ILE A 129 10.00 -8.02 16.41
C ILE A 129 10.97 -6.98 16.95
N ALA A 130 10.48 -5.87 17.53
CA ALA A 130 11.34 -4.84 18.11
C ALA A 130 12.19 -5.31 19.31
N LYS A 131 11.89 -6.48 19.87
CA LYS A 131 12.65 -7.11 20.97
C LYS A 131 13.69 -8.13 20.48
N LYS A 132 13.67 -8.48 19.19
CA LYS A 132 14.64 -9.40 18.56
C LYS A 132 15.75 -8.58 17.93
#